data_AF-A0AB37MIE5-F1
#
_entry.id   AF-A0AB37MIE5-F1
#
_cell.length_a   1.000
_cell.length_b   1.000
_cell.length_c   1.000
_cell.angle_alpha   90.00
_cell.angle_beta   90.00
_cell.angle_gamma   90.00
#
_symmetry.space_group_name_H-M   'P 1'
#
loop_
_entity.id
_entity.type
_entity.pdbx_description
1 polymer ?
#
loop_
_entity_poly.entity_id
_entity_poly.type
_entity_poly.pdbx_seq_one_letter_code
_entity_poly.pdbx_strand_id
1 'polypeptide(L)'
;MRTAIATKFVAWEVPSLENLQGSKVYGLRTKLNNGEKLSREEKDWLTRNVNSNTYFKSAVPLQGWMFDFSDILRTYIVKQYGHWAEYKATDKTALRSFLYGRIDSIVELNK
;
A
#
# COMPACT_ATOMS: atom_id res chain seq x y z
N MET A 1 0.29 -19.28 7.79
CA MET A 1 -1.10 -18.83 7.98
C MET A 1 -1.63 -18.33 6.65
N ARG A 2 -2.81 -18.75 6.20
CA ARG A 2 -3.46 -18.15 5.03
C ARG A 2 -3.94 -16.76 5.41
N THR A 3 -3.27 -15.72 4.92
CA THR A 3 -3.70 -14.33 5.12
C THR A 3 -4.96 -14.11 4.29
N ALA A 4 -6.05 -13.63 4.92
CA ALA A 4 -7.27 -13.27 4.21
C ALA A 4 -6.96 -12.24 3.12
N ILE A 5 -7.59 -12.39 1.94
CA ILE A 5 -7.32 -11.51 0.78
C ILE A 5 -7.79 -10.08 1.06
N ALA A 6 -8.97 -9.91 1.66
CA ALA A 6 -9.46 -8.61 2.07
C ALA A 6 -10.42 -8.74 3.25
N THR A 7 -10.63 -7.64 3.95
CA THR A 7 -11.63 -7.53 5.04
C THR A 7 -12.66 -6.47 4.68
N LYS A 8 -13.95 -6.77 4.82
CA LYS A 8 -15.01 -5.76 4.63
C LYS A 8 -14.90 -4.75 5.78
N PHE A 9 -14.81 -3.46 5.46
CA PHE A 9 -14.65 -2.40 6.46
C PHE A 9 -15.86 -1.45 6.56
N VAL A 10 -16.85 -1.61 5.69
CA VAL A 10 -18.06 -0.78 5.66
C VAL A 10 -19.28 -1.55 6.17
N ALA A 11 -20.29 -0.84 6.67
CA ALA A 11 -21.49 -1.45 7.24
C ALA A 11 -22.53 -1.88 6.20
N TRP A 12 -22.58 -1.21 5.04
CA TRP A 12 -23.57 -1.50 3.99
C TRP A 12 -23.19 -2.71 3.13
N GLU A 13 -24.13 -3.16 2.29
CA GLU A 13 -23.91 -4.24 1.33
C GLU A 13 -22.85 -3.87 0.28
N VAL A 14 -21.93 -4.80 0.03
CA VAL A 14 -20.82 -4.62 -0.92
C VAL A 14 -20.77 -5.78 -1.89
N PRO A 15 -20.23 -5.59 -3.11
CA PRO A 15 -20.04 -6.69 -4.05
C PRO A 15 -19.19 -7.82 -3.47
N SER A 16 -19.45 -9.05 -3.92
CA SER A 16 -18.66 -10.22 -3.52
C SER A 16 -17.19 -10.02 -3.88
N LEU A 17 -16.31 -10.60 -3.07
CA LEU A 17 -14.86 -10.47 -3.27
C LEU A 17 -14.40 -11.08 -4.61
N GLU A 18 -15.11 -12.08 -5.11
CA GLU A 18 -14.88 -12.72 -6.41
C GLU A 18 -15.03 -11.73 -7.58
N ASN A 19 -15.95 -10.78 -7.48
CA ASN A 19 -16.12 -9.74 -8.51
C ASN A 19 -14.92 -8.78 -8.60
N LEU A 20 -14.05 -8.78 -7.58
CA LEU A 20 -12.85 -7.94 -7.54
C LEU A 20 -11.60 -8.66 -8.04
N GLN A 21 -11.69 -9.92 -8.50
CA GLN A 21 -10.53 -10.69 -9.00
C GLN A 21 -9.79 -10.01 -10.16
N GLY A 22 -10.52 -9.28 -11.01
CA GLY A 22 -9.93 -8.51 -12.11
C GLY A 22 -9.22 -7.22 -11.68
N SER A 23 -9.32 -6.83 -10.40
CA SER A 23 -8.68 -5.61 -9.90
C SER A 23 -7.19 -5.82 -9.61
N LYS A 24 -6.39 -4.78 -9.85
CA LYS A 24 -4.96 -4.83 -9.59
C LYS A 24 -4.63 -5.13 -8.13
N VAL A 25 -5.34 -4.53 -7.18
CA VAL A 25 -5.12 -4.75 -5.74
C VAL A 25 -5.33 -6.20 -5.32
N TYR A 26 -6.37 -6.86 -5.87
CA TYR A 26 -6.67 -8.25 -5.59
C TYR A 26 -5.56 -9.16 -6.13
N GLY A 27 -5.13 -8.93 -7.38
CA GLY A 27 -4.03 -9.65 -8.00
C GLY A 27 -2.75 -9.53 -7.19
N LEU A 28 -2.40 -8.32 -6.74
CA LEU A 28 -1.20 -8.10 -5.91
C LEU A 28 -1.27 -8.82 -4.56
N ARG A 29 -2.41 -8.77 -3.87
CA ARG A 29 -2.56 -9.46 -2.58
C ARG A 29 -2.49 -10.99 -2.75
N THR A 30 -3.08 -11.52 -3.83
CA THR A 30 -3.03 -12.95 -4.16
C THR A 30 -1.59 -13.39 -4.45
N LYS A 31 -0.87 -12.62 -5.26
CA LYS A 31 0.55 -12.83 -5.58
C LYS A 31 1.42 -12.89 -4.32
N LEU A 32 1.23 -11.95 -3.40
CA LEU A 32 1.94 -11.95 -2.11
C LEU A 32 1.58 -13.15 -1.23
N ASN A 33 0.30 -13.54 -1.19
CA ASN A 33 -0.14 -14.72 -0.45
C ASN A 33 0.48 -16.02 -0.98
N ASN A 34 0.80 -16.06 -2.27
CA ASN A 34 1.52 -17.16 -2.91
C ASN A 34 3.05 -17.10 -2.69
N GLY A 35 3.56 -16.07 -2.00
CA GLY A 35 4.99 -15.88 -1.76
C GLY A 35 5.77 -15.32 -2.97
N GLU A 36 5.07 -14.84 -3.99
CA GLU A 36 5.71 -14.27 -5.17
C GLU A 36 6.23 -12.85 -4.92
N LYS A 37 7.25 -12.45 -5.69
CA LYS A 37 7.86 -11.11 -5.57
C LYS A 37 7.11 -10.10 -6.43
N LEU A 38 6.96 -8.88 -5.89
CA LEU A 38 6.43 -7.74 -6.63
C LEU A 38 7.45 -7.18 -7.61
N SER A 39 6.99 -6.83 -8.81
CA SER A 39 7.77 -6.08 -9.81
C SER A 39 7.95 -4.62 -9.37
N ARG A 40 8.83 -3.88 -10.07
CA ARG A 40 9.04 -2.45 -9.78
C ARG A 40 7.75 -1.64 -9.96
N GLU A 41 7.01 -1.86 -11.04
CA GLU A 41 5.76 -1.14 -11.31
C GLU A 41 4.67 -1.45 -10.28
N GLU A 42 4.63 -2.69 -9.79
CA GLU A 42 3.69 -3.11 -8.75
C GLU A 42 4.00 -2.45 -7.40
N LYS A 43 5.28 -2.35 -7.05
CA LYS A 43 5.77 -1.66 -5.86
C LYS A 43 5.44 -0.16 -5.86
N ASP A 44 5.67 0.50 -6.99
CA ASP A 44 5.40 1.92 -7.17
C ASP A 44 3.88 2.18 -7.14
N TRP A 45 3.11 1.33 -7.83
CA TRP A 45 1.64 1.40 -7.81
C TRP A 45 1.10 1.22 -6.38
N LEU A 46 1.59 0.23 -5.63
CA LEU A 46 1.12 -0.03 -4.28
C LEU A 46 1.47 1.13 -3.34
N THR A 47 2.70 1.62 -3.40
CA THR A 47 3.16 2.76 -2.59
C THR A 47 2.29 4.00 -2.86
N ARG A 48 1.97 4.29 -4.11
CA ARG A 48 1.07 5.40 -4.45
C ARG A 48 -0.34 5.18 -3.86
N ASN A 49 -0.96 4.02 -4.08
CA ASN A 49 -2.34 3.79 -3.62
C ASN A 49 -2.48 3.75 -2.10
N VAL A 50 -1.46 3.27 -1.37
CA VAL A 50 -1.45 3.28 0.09
C VAL A 50 -1.33 4.70 0.65
N ASN A 51 -0.56 5.59 0.02
CA ASN A 51 -0.39 6.96 0.52
C ASN A 51 -1.42 7.96 -0.04
N SER A 52 -2.14 7.61 -1.11
CA SER A 52 -3.16 8.47 -1.74
C SER A 52 -4.58 8.22 -1.25
N ASN A 53 -4.81 7.28 -0.33
CA ASN A 53 -6.14 7.02 0.21
C ASN A 53 -6.31 7.63 1.61
N THR A 54 -7.57 7.91 1.97
CA THR A 54 -7.93 8.56 3.25
C THR A 54 -8.19 7.56 4.38
N TYR A 55 -8.43 6.28 4.06
CA TYR A 55 -8.94 5.31 5.02
C TYR A 55 -7.84 4.64 5.85
N PHE A 56 -6.73 4.26 5.21
CA PHE A 56 -5.72 3.40 5.82
C PHE A 56 -4.30 3.85 5.46
N LYS A 57 -3.37 3.63 6.39
CA LYS A 57 -1.94 3.90 6.17
C LYS A 57 -1.14 2.68 5.69
N SER A 58 -1.72 1.48 5.72
CA SER A 58 -1.06 0.23 5.33
C SER A 58 -1.89 -0.68 4.42
N ALA A 59 -3.03 -0.19 3.94
CA ALA A 59 -3.97 -0.97 3.14
C ALA A 59 -4.50 -0.14 1.98
N VAL A 60 -4.99 -0.83 0.96
CA VAL A 60 -5.67 -0.21 -0.19
C VAL A 60 -7.16 -0.55 -0.13
N PRO A 61 -8.06 0.45 -0.02
CA PRO A 61 -9.49 0.22 -0.04
C PRO A 61 -10.00 0.07 -1.48
N LEU A 62 -10.93 -0.85 -1.71
CA LEU A 62 -11.66 -0.98 -2.98
C LEU A 62 -13.07 -1.50 -2.73
N GLN A 63 -14.09 -0.74 -3.15
CA GLN A 63 -15.52 -1.12 -3.06
C GLN A 63 -15.95 -1.64 -1.66
N GLY A 64 -15.47 -1.00 -0.59
CA GLY A 64 -15.80 -1.38 0.80
C GLY A 64 -14.97 -2.55 1.36
N TRP A 65 -13.99 -3.05 0.60
CA TRP A 65 -13.00 -4.03 1.03
C TRP A 65 -11.66 -3.36 1.32
N MET A 66 -10.98 -3.82 2.37
CA MET A 66 -9.65 -3.41 2.78
C MET A 66 -8.65 -4.53 2.43
N PHE A 67 -7.74 -4.25 1.51
CA PHE A 67 -6.63 -5.14 1.17
C PHE A 67 -5.40 -4.72 1.98
N ASP A 68 -5.04 -5.53 2.99
CA ASP A 68 -3.90 -5.22 3.86
C ASP A 68 -2.56 -5.59 3.21
N PHE A 69 -1.58 -4.70 3.38
CA PHE A 69 -0.20 -4.86 2.92
C PHE A 69 0.81 -4.54 4.03
N SER A 70 0.37 -4.53 5.29
CA SER A 70 1.20 -4.24 6.46
C SER A 70 2.43 -5.16 6.59
N ASP A 71 2.37 -6.35 6.00
CA ASP A 71 3.42 -7.37 5.97
C ASP A 71 4.62 -7.01 5.09
N ILE A 72 4.44 -6.13 4.10
CA ILE A 72 5.50 -5.77 3.15
C ILE A 72 5.88 -4.28 3.18
N LEU A 73 5.10 -3.45 3.86
CA LEU A 73 5.33 -2.01 3.93
C LEU A 73 6.29 -1.65 5.07
N ARG A 74 7.22 -0.74 4.75
CA ARG A 74 8.12 -0.08 5.70
C ARG A 74 7.64 1.33 5.95
N THR A 75 7.96 1.85 7.13
CA THR A 75 7.59 3.22 7.54
C THR A 75 8.77 4.15 7.34
N TYR A 76 8.51 5.29 6.71
CA TYR A 76 9.50 6.29 6.39
C TYR A 76 9.06 7.66 6.90
N ILE A 77 9.98 8.38 7.52
CA ILE A 77 9.82 9.79 7.86
C ILE A 77 10.58 10.62 6.82
N VAL A 78 9.87 11.52 6.15
CA VAL A 78 10.40 12.33 5.06
C VAL A 78 10.34 13.80 5.43
N LYS A 79 11.48 14.49 5.23
CA LYS A 79 11.57 15.93 5.27
C LYS A 79 11.56 16.50 3.87
N GLN A 80 10.61 17.37 3.58
CA GLN A 80 10.50 18.06 2.30
C GLN A 80 9.94 19.47 2.50
N TYR A 81 10.64 20.47 1.94
CA TYR A 81 10.28 21.89 2.04
C TYR A 81 10.07 22.37 3.49
N GLY A 82 10.90 21.86 4.42
CA GLY A 82 10.80 22.19 5.85
C GLY A 82 9.72 21.42 6.63
N HIS A 83 8.90 20.61 5.97
CA HIS A 83 7.86 19.80 6.60
C HIS A 83 8.29 18.35 6.78
N TRP A 84 7.89 17.75 7.90
CA TRP A 84 8.07 16.33 8.18
C TRP A 84 6.74 15.59 8.03
N ALA A 85 6.76 14.48 7.30
CA ALA A 85 5.60 13.62 7.12
C ALA A 85 5.97 12.13 7.15
N GLU A 86 5.05 11.31 7.66
CA GLU A 86 5.16 9.86 7.65
C GLU A 86 4.54 9.27 6.38
N TYR A 87 5.25 8.33 5.77
CA TYR A 87 4.79 7.57 4.61
C TYR A 87 5.05 6.08 4.81
N LYS A 88 4.19 5.24 4.23
CA LYS A 88 4.44 3.79 4.14
C LYS A 88 4.72 3.38 2.71
N ALA A 89 5.81 2.68 2.48
CA ALA A 89 6.23 2.29 1.13
C ALA A 89 6.82 0.89 1.12
N THR A 90 6.81 0.26 -0.05
CA THR A 90 7.42 -1.07 -0.24
C THR A 90 8.95 -1.02 -0.16
N ASP A 91 9.54 0.06 -0.68
CA ASP A 91 10.95 0.39 -0.52
C ASP A 91 11.20 1.90 -0.73
N LYS A 92 12.40 2.37 -0.37
CA LYS A 92 12.81 3.78 -0.51
C LYS A 92 12.76 4.28 -1.96
N THR A 93 12.95 3.41 -2.94
CA THR A 93 12.88 3.77 -4.37
C THR A 93 11.44 4.06 -4.77
N ALA A 94 10.49 3.19 -4.40
CA ALA A 94 9.07 3.40 -4.65
C ALA A 94 8.54 4.67 -3.94
N LEU A 95 9.05 4.96 -2.74
CA LEU A 95 8.74 6.22 -2.04
C LEU A 95 9.23 7.45 -2.81
N ARG A 96 10.47 7.41 -3.32
CA ARG A 96 11.02 8.50 -4.16
C ARG A 96 10.29 8.64 -5.49
N SER A 97 9.75 7.55 -6.05
CA SER A 97 8.92 7.57 -7.26
C SER A 97 7.57 8.25 -7.00
N PHE A 98 7.03 8.09 -5.79
CA PHE A 98 5.79 8.73 -5.36
C PHE A 98 5.95 10.22 -5.00
N LEU A 99 7.04 10.58 -4.30
CA LEU A 99 7.30 11.94 -3.87
C LEU A 99 7.94 12.76 -5.00
N TYR A 100 7.35 13.91 -5.30
CA TYR A 100 7.86 14.81 -6.33
C TYR A 100 8.75 15.90 -5.73
N GLY A 101 9.70 16.39 -6.51
CA GLY A 101 10.54 17.53 -6.14
C GLY A 101 11.75 17.17 -5.27
N ARG A 102 12.35 18.19 -4.67
CA ARG A 102 13.56 18.03 -3.84
C ARG A 102 13.16 17.48 -2.48
N ILE A 103 13.85 16.42 -2.07
CA ILE A 103 13.67 15.79 -0.76
C ILE A 103 14.92 16.08 0.07
N ASP A 104 14.72 16.64 1.27
CA ASP A 104 15.81 17.04 2.16
C ASP A 104 16.36 15.82 2.91
N SER A 105 15.47 14.94 3.38
CA SER A 105 15.87 13.74 4.13
C SER A 105 14.79 12.65 4.04
N ILE A 106 15.22 11.39 4.02
CA ILE A 106 14.36 10.21 4.12
C ILE A 106 15.00 9.26 5.13
N VAL A 107 14.29 9.01 6.23
CA VAL A 107 14.70 8.10 7.30
C VAL A 107 13.74 6.91 7.31
N GLU A 108 14.28 5.69 7.25
CA GLU A 108 13.52 4.47 7.47
C GLU A 108 13.42 4.23 8.98
N LEU A 109 12.21 3.99 9.48
CA LEU A 109 12.01 3.58 10.87
C LEU A 109 12.16 2.07 10.95
N ASN A 110 13.17 1.62 11.69
CA ASN A 110 13.30 0.20 12.03
C ASN A 110 12.25 -0.14 13.08
N LYS A 111 11.58 -1.27 12.86
CA LYS A 111 10.55 -1.81 13.76
C LYS A 111 11.18 -2.71 14.81
#